data_AF-X1R8P5-F1
#
_entry.id   AF-X1R8P5-F1
#
_cell.length_a   1.000
_cell.length_b   1.000
_cell.length_c   1.000
_cell.angle_alpha   90.00
_cell.angle_beta   90.00
_cell.angle_gamma   90.00
#
_symmetry.space_group_name_H-M   'P 1'
#
loop_
_entity.id
_entity.type
_entity.pdbx_description
1 polymer ?
#
loop_
_entity_poly.entity_id
_entity_poly.type
_entity_poly.pdbx_seq_one_letter_code
_entity_poly.pdbx_strand_id
1 'polypeptide(L)'
;GFDFRYPYYLVSMVPMVEQLGGKLISDDGKTAIINDEAWLKFLKFMQEWGPDGRNLGSPTYGKARRLINTGDVAMCITGLYHQARIRTDNPDLYNSGDWMVIPFPQFENAVKDVPANYYIHYFMVNGQIPKEKQQMAWKFIAYMLSHPEEYLTKVNIVQPMVELVESETFKSMPYSDVFMDDMAKGHVVYYGADSAKIQSYIREAVESVMLAGISPEDALKTLRRKVQEVLKEE
;
A
#
# COMPACT_ATOMS: atom_id res chain seq x y z
N GLY A 1 12.75 -14.22 6.77
CA GLY A 1 11.28 -14.16 6.91
C GLY A 1 10.68 -13.11 5.99
N PHE A 2 9.36 -13.01 5.92
CA PHE A 2 8.64 -11.89 5.31
C PHE A 2 8.21 -10.92 6.41
N ASP A 3 8.15 -9.61 6.14
CA ASP A 3 7.41 -8.71 7.02
C ASP A 3 6.71 -7.60 6.24
N PHE A 4 5.59 -7.13 6.80
CA PHE A 4 4.75 -6.11 6.21
C PHE A 4 5.36 -4.72 6.35
N ARG A 5 4.81 -3.79 5.58
CA ARG A 5 5.12 -2.37 5.67
C ARG A 5 4.05 -1.62 6.45
N TYR A 6 4.07 -1.76 7.77
CA TYR A 6 3.30 -0.94 8.71
C TYR A 6 3.78 0.51 8.57
N PRO A 7 3.01 1.43 7.93
CA PRO A 7 1.71 1.96 8.32
C PRO A 7 0.69 2.04 7.16
N TYR A 8 0.89 1.26 6.10
CA TYR A 8 0.10 1.33 4.86
C TYR A 8 -1.08 0.34 4.86
N TYR A 9 -1.94 0.44 5.88
CA TYR A 9 -3.04 -0.51 6.11
C TYR A 9 -4.06 -0.56 4.95
N LEU A 10 -4.44 0.61 4.41
CA LEU A 10 -5.33 0.69 3.24
C LEU A 10 -4.71 0.15 1.94
N VAL A 11 -3.37 0.16 1.87
CA VAL A 11 -2.62 -0.25 0.67
C VAL A 11 -2.48 -1.76 0.63
N SER A 12 -1.97 -2.39 1.69
CA SER A 12 -1.57 -3.80 1.63
C SER A 12 -2.42 -4.74 2.46
N MET A 13 -3.24 -4.25 3.40
CA MET A 13 -4.03 -5.11 4.29
C MET A 13 -5.52 -5.15 3.93
N VAL A 14 -6.11 -4.05 3.45
CA VAL A 14 -7.48 -4.10 2.92
C VAL A 14 -7.59 -5.06 1.73
N PRO A 15 -6.64 -5.08 0.77
CA PRO A 15 -6.65 -6.09 -0.29
C PRO A 15 -6.66 -7.54 0.19
N MET A 16 -5.99 -7.84 1.30
CA MET A 16 -6.03 -9.19 1.88
C MET A 16 -7.45 -9.59 2.29
N VAL A 17 -8.27 -8.65 2.75
CA VAL A 17 -9.69 -8.88 3.03
C VAL A 17 -10.49 -9.04 1.73
N GLU A 18 -10.16 -8.25 0.70
CA GLU A 18 -10.82 -8.30 -0.61
C GLU A 18 -10.55 -9.62 -1.35
N GLN A 19 -9.34 -10.18 -1.23
CA GLN A 19 -9.00 -11.54 -1.67
C GLN A 19 -9.97 -12.58 -1.08
N LEU A 20 -10.38 -12.41 0.18
CA LEU A 20 -11.31 -13.28 0.89
C LEU A 20 -12.79 -12.91 0.66
N GLY A 21 -13.07 -11.96 -0.23
CA GLY A 21 -14.42 -11.56 -0.63
C GLY A 21 -15.06 -10.51 0.27
N GLY A 22 -14.30 -9.85 1.15
CA GLY A 22 -14.79 -8.71 1.92
C GLY A 22 -14.60 -7.37 1.21
N LYS A 23 -15.14 -6.32 1.82
CA LYS A 23 -14.92 -4.92 1.42
C LYS A 23 -14.86 -4.02 2.65
N LEU A 24 -14.11 -2.92 2.55
CA LEU A 24 -14.10 -1.89 3.59
C LEU A 24 -15.43 -1.14 3.68
N ILE A 25 -16.00 -0.80 2.53
CA ILE A 25 -17.29 -0.10 2.40
C ILE A 25 -18.10 -0.76 1.29
N SER A 26 -19.44 -0.79 1.43
CA SER A 26 -20.36 -1.18 0.36
C SER A 26 -20.25 -0.29 -0.87
N ASP A 27 -20.70 -0.81 -2.00
CA ASP A 27 -20.65 -0.10 -3.30
C ASP A 27 -21.49 1.18 -3.31
N ASP A 28 -22.51 1.27 -2.44
CA ASP A 28 -23.33 2.48 -2.26
C ASP A 28 -22.74 3.48 -1.24
N GLY A 29 -21.59 3.16 -0.65
CA GLY A 29 -20.89 3.99 0.33
C GLY A 29 -21.47 3.98 1.75
N LYS A 30 -22.54 3.24 2.03
CA LYS A 30 -23.34 3.42 3.26
C LYS A 30 -23.01 2.46 4.39
N THR A 31 -22.47 1.29 4.08
CA THR A 31 -22.26 0.21 5.04
C THR A 31 -20.77 -0.08 5.18
N ALA A 32 -20.25 0.04 6.40
CA ALA A 32 -18.89 -0.30 6.71
C ALA A 32 -18.73 -1.82 6.94
N ILE A 33 -17.57 -2.35 6.57
CA ILE A 33 -17.13 -3.73 6.87
C ILE A 33 -18.10 -4.76 6.29
N ILE A 34 -17.93 -5.05 5.00
CA ILE A 34 -18.70 -6.06 4.28
C ILE A 34 -18.03 -7.42 4.40
N ASN A 35 -18.85 -8.45 4.67
CA ASN A 35 -18.47 -9.85 4.82
C ASN A 35 -17.58 -10.11 6.05
N ASP A 36 -18.22 -10.30 7.20
CA ASP A 36 -17.57 -10.56 8.49
C ASP A 36 -16.58 -11.72 8.45
N GLU A 37 -16.91 -12.79 7.72
CA GLU A 37 -16.05 -13.98 7.64
C GLU A 37 -14.69 -13.65 7.02
N ALA A 38 -14.66 -12.83 5.97
CA ALA A 38 -13.42 -12.38 5.32
C ALA A 38 -12.56 -11.56 6.30
N TRP A 39 -13.18 -10.62 7.02
CA TRP A 39 -12.50 -9.79 8.01
C TRP A 39 -11.97 -10.60 9.19
N LEU A 40 -12.75 -11.54 9.72
CA LEU A 40 -12.33 -12.41 10.81
C LEU A 40 -11.15 -13.30 10.41
N LYS A 41 -11.17 -13.88 9.21
CA LYS A 41 -10.03 -14.65 8.66
C LYS A 41 -8.77 -13.79 8.58
N PHE A 42 -8.88 -12.55 8.07
CA PHE A 42 -7.76 -11.62 8.01
C PHE A 42 -7.23 -11.23 9.40
N LEU A 43 -8.11 -10.85 10.33
CA LEU A 43 -7.69 -10.46 11.69
C LEU A 43 -7.06 -11.63 12.45
N LYS A 44 -7.60 -12.84 12.28
CA LYS A 44 -6.98 -14.06 12.82
C LYS A 44 -5.62 -14.34 12.19
N PHE A 45 -5.47 -14.15 10.88
CA PHE A 45 -4.17 -14.24 10.22
C PHE A 45 -3.16 -13.25 10.84
N MET A 46 -3.56 -11.98 11.05
CA MET A 46 -2.68 -10.99 11.68
C MET A 46 -2.36 -11.34 13.14
N GLN A 47 -3.32 -11.83 13.91
CA GLN A 47 -3.09 -12.34 15.26
C GLN A 47 -2.04 -13.46 15.28
N GLU A 48 -2.19 -14.47 14.42
CA GLU A 48 -1.22 -15.55 14.28
C GLU A 48 0.15 -15.07 13.76
N TRP A 49 0.18 -14.02 12.94
CA TRP A 49 1.42 -13.44 12.41
C TRP A 49 2.22 -12.69 13.47
N GLY A 50 1.53 -12.02 14.40
CA GLY A 50 2.11 -11.14 15.39
C GLY A 50 2.99 -11.82 16.45
N PRO A 51 3.62 -11.03 17.34
CA PRO A 51 4.55 -11.53 18.36
C PRO A 51 4.00 -12.60 19.28
N ASP A 52 2.72 -12.47 19.69
CA ASP A 52 2.06 -13.43 20.59
C ASP A 52 1.56 -14.69 19.88
N GLY A 53 1.62 -14.71 18.53
CA GLY A 53 1.30 -15.87 17.70
C GLY A 53 2.56 -16.65 17.31
N ARG A 54 2.91 -16.58 16.02
CA ARG A 54 4.08 -17.23 15.42
C ARG A 54 5.31 -16.32 15.37
N ASN A 55 5.18 -15.07 15.80
CA ASN A 55 6.27 -14.09 15.87
C ASN A 55 6.98 -13.90 14.52
N LEU A 56 6.20 -13.77 13.44
CA LEU A 56 6.70 -13.66 12.07
C LEU A 56 6.90 -12.22 11.62
N GLY A 57 6.26 -11.26 12.29
CA GLY A 57 6.40 -9.84 12.01
C GLY A 57 5.67 -8.96 13.02
N SER A 58 5.99 -7.67 13.04
CA SER A 58 5.36 -6.74 13.98
C SER A 58 5.51 -5.29 13.52
N PRO A 59 4.49 -4.43 13.72
CA PRO A 59 4.62 -2.99 13.53
C PRO A 59 5.67 -2.34 14.45
N THR A 60 6.12 -3.03 15.51
CA THR A 60 7.17 -2.55 16.42
C THR A 60 8.58 -2.88 15.95
N TYR A 61 8.75 -3.70 14.92
CA TYR A 61 10.05 -4.10 14.40
C TYR A 61 10.69 -3.04 13.50
N GLY A 62 11.98 -3.26 13.20
CA GLY A 62 12.70 -2.48 12.20
C GLY A 62 11.96 -2.53 10.85
N LYS A 63 11.97 -1.41 10.12
CA LYS A 63 11.25 -1.33 8.83
C LYS A 63 11.81 -2.36 7.85
N ALA A 64 10.98 -3.32 7.42
CA ALA A 64 11.37 -4.42 6.52
C ALA A 64 12.16 -3.97 5.27
N ARG A 65 11.74 -2.84 4.65
CA ARG A 65 12.44 -2.21 3.51
C ARG A 65 13.87 -1.72 3.77
N ARG A 66 14.34 -1.73 5.03
CA ARG A 66 15.74 -1.47 5.40
C ARG A 66 16.45 -2.77 5.73
N LEU A 67 15.74 -3.67 6.42
CA LEU A 67 16.22 -4.99 6.84
C LEU A 67 16.51 -5.92 5.65
N ILE A 68 15.85 -5.74 4.51
CA ILE A 68 16.16 -6.50 3.30
C ILE A 68 17.58 -6.21 2.78
N ASN A 69 18.09 -5.00 2.98
CA ASN A 69 19.44 -4.64 2.55
C ASN A 69 20.54 -5.27 3.43
N THR A 70 20.20 -5.73 4.64
CA THR A 70 21.13 -6.39 5.58
C THR A 70 20.95 -7.91 5.61
N GLY A 71 19.96 -8.46 4.89
CA GLY A 71 19.63 -9.88 4.91
C GLY A 71 18.80 -10.33 6.11
N ASP A 72 18.40 -9.41 7.00
CA ASP A 72 17.59 -9.72 8.19
C ASP A 72 16.15 -10.12 7.82
N VAL A 73 15.68 -9.68 6.66
CA VAL A 73 14.38 -10.06 6.07
C VAL A 73 14.61 -10.51 4.63
N ALA A 74 13.95 -11.61 4.23
CA ALA A 74 14.10 -12.19 2.90
C ALA A 74 13.08 -11.62 1.89
N MET A 75 11.91 -11.18 2.37
CA MET A 75 10.85 -10.61 1.53
C MET A 75 10.16 -9.44 2.24
N CYS A 76 9.83 -8.38 1.52
CA CYS A 76 9.07 -7.27 2.08
C CYS A 76 8.16 -6.63 1.02
N ILE A 77 7.09 -5.96 1.48
CA ILE A 77 6.26 -5.14 0.60
C ILE A 77 6.85 -3.74 0.49
N THR A 78 7.02 -3.27 -0.75
CA THR A 78 7.54 -1.93 -1.03
C THR A 78 7.04 -1.42 -2.38
N GLY A 79 7.27 -0.14 -2.65
CA GLY A 79 6.98 0.45 -3.95
C GLY A 79 8.17 0.34 -4.90
N LEU A 80 7.91 0.51 -6.19
CA LEU A 80 8.89 0.45 -7.30
C LEU A 80 10.15 1.30 -7.05
N TYR A 81 10.02 2.47 -6.43
CA TYR A 81 11.16 3.33 -6.07
C TYR A 81 12.20 2.64 -5.17
N HIS A 82 11.89 1.48 -4.58
CA HIS A 82 12.84 0.74 -3.75
C HIS A 82 14.00 0.18 -4.56
N GLN A 83 13.82 -0.12 -5.85
CA GLN A 83 14.93 -0.56 -6.71
C GLN A 83 16.07 0.47 -6.73
N ALA A 84 15.75 1.76 -6.89
CA ALA A 84 16.73 2.83 -6.79
C ALA A 84 17.38 2.91 -5.40
N ARG A 85 16.63 2.59 -4.34
CA ARG A 85 17.19 2.57 -2.98
C ARG A 85 18.13 1.40 -2.77
N ILE A 86 17.83 0.20 -3.27
CA ILE A 86 18.76 -0.93 -3.21
C ILE A 86 20.03 -0.56 -3.98
N ARG A 87 19.90 0.00 -5.19
CA ARG A 87 21.04 0.48 -5.99
C ARG A 87 21.95 1.46 -5.24
N THR A 88 21.37 2.36 -4.44
CA THR A 88 22.13 3.36 -3.67
C THR A 88 22.66 2.80 -2.34
N ASP A 89 21.83 2.08 -1.59
CA ASP A 89 22.10 1.68 -0.20
C ASP A 89 22.85 0.33 -0.11
N ASN A 90 22.68 -0.56 -1.10
CA ASN A 90 23.35 -1.86 -1.21
C ASN A 90 23.57 -2.23 -2.71
N PRO A 91 24.56 -1.60 -3.37
CA PRO A 91 24.85 -1.84 -4.79
C PRO A 91 25.29 -3.29 -5.07
N ASP A 92 25.88 -3.98 -4.09
CA ASP A 92 26.29 -5.38 -4.24
C ASP A 92 25.07 -6.27 -4.41
N LEU A 93 24.05 -6.13 -3.55
CA LEU A 93 22.77 -6.82 -3.71
C LEU A 93 22.11 -6.44 -5.03
N TYR A 94 22.08 -5.15 -5.39
CA TYR A 94 21.47 -4.72 -6.66
C TYR A 94 22.07 -5.43 -7.88
N ASN A 95 23.39 -5.62 -7.88
CA ASN A 95 24.12 -6.22 -9.00
C ASN A 95 24.32 -7.74 -8.88
N SER A 96 23.91 -8.39 -7.77
CA SER A 96 24.22 -9.80 -7.55
C SER A 96 23.36 -10.76 -8.38
N GLY A 97 22.16 -10.31 -8.80
CA GLY A 97 21.16 -11.19 -9.41
C GLY A 97 20.36 -12.02 -8.40
N ASP A 98 20.59 -11.85 -7.09
CA ASP A 98 19.94 -12.62 -6.01
C ASP A 98 18.70 -11.94 -5.42
N TRP A 99 18.20 -10.89 -6.07
CA TRP A 99 16.95 -10.22 -5.69
C TRP A 99 15.98 -10.20 -6.86
N MET A 100 14.70 -10.27 -6.53
CA MET A 100 13.63 -10.21 -7.51
C MET A 100 12.41 -9.48 -6.99
N VAL A 101 11.57 -9.03 -7.92
CA VAL A 101 10.20 -8.60 -7.63
C VAL A 101 9.28 -9.71 -8.10
N ILE A 102 8.34 -10.10 -7.24
CA ILE A 102 7.33 -11.12 -7.54
C ILE A 102 5.94 -10.49 -7.40
N PRO A 103 4.91 -11.07 -8.06
CA PRO A 103 3.54 -10.65 -7.85
C PRO A 103 3.13 -10.71 -6.37
N PHE A 104 2.14 -9.90 -5.99
CA PHE A 104 1.63 -9.93 -4.62
C PHE A 104 1.09 -11.33 -4.25
N PRO A 105 1.46 -11.86 -3.08
CA PRO A 105 0.96 -13.15 -2.62
C PRO A 105 -0.55 -13.11 -2.37
N GLN A 106 -1.20 -14.22 -2.66
CA GLN A 106 -2.63 -14.44 -2.47
C GLN A 106 -2.86 -15.48 -1.37
N PHE A 107 -3.98 -15.38 -0.64
CA PHE A 107 -4.44 -16.50 0.16
C PHE A 107 -4.72 -17.73 -0.72
N GLU A 108 -4.39 -18.93 -0.23
CA GLU A 108 -4.64 -20.19 -0.95
C GLU A 108 -6.12 -20.37 -1.32
N ASN A 109 -7.02 -19.89 -0.46
CA ASN A 109 -8.47 -19.91 -0.66
C ASN A 109 -9.04 -18.55 -1.09
N ALA A 110 -8.22 -17.69 -1.72
CA ALA A 110 -8.70 -16.42 -2.25
C ALA A 110 -9.83 -16.65 -3.26
N VAL A 111 -10.90 -15.86 -3.15
CA VAL A 111 -12.03 -15.83 -4.07
C VAL A 111 -11.90 -14.72 -5.12
N LYS A 112 -10.87 -13.87 -5.00
CA LYS A 112 -10.49 -12.83 -5.95
C LYS A 112 -8.97 -12.72 -6.01
N ASP A 113 -8.42 -12.51 -7.21
CA ASP A 113 -7.02 -12.14 -7.42
C ASP A 113 -6.88 -10.62 -7.21
N VAL A 114 -6.40 -10.21 -6.04
CA VAL A 114 -6.27 -8.79 -5.66
C VAL A 114 -4.86 -8.52 -5.12
N PRO A 115 -4.04 -7.70 -5.82
CA PRO A 115 -2.74 -7.27 -5.32
C PRO A 115 -2.89 -6.10 -4.33
N ALA A 116 -1.79 -5.49 -3.89
CA ALA A 116 -1.91 -4.27 -3.09
C ALA A 116 -2.56 -3.12 -3.88
N ASN A 117 -3.30 -2.28 -3.15
CA ASN A 117 -3.86 -1.05 -3.70
C ASN A 117 -2.76 -0.04 -4.00
N TYR A 118 -2.99 0.85 -4.96
CA TYR A 118 -2.06 1.94 -5.27
C TYR A 118 -2.61 3.29 -4.82
N TYR A 119 -1.70 4.23 -4.58
CA TYR A 119 -2.03 5.61 -4.27
C TYR A 119 -1.16 6.53 -5.12
N ILE A 120 -1.66 7.73 -5.38
CA ILE A 120 -1.01 8.70 -6.27
C ILE A 120 -0.63 9.92 -5.44
N HIS A 121 0.57 10.44 -5.68
CA HIS A 121 0.97 11.76 -5.22
C HIS A 121 0.65 12.79 -6.30
N TYR A 122 0.08 13.92 -5.90
CA TYR A 122 -0.25 15.01 -6.81
C TYR A 122 0.23 16.34 -6.25
N PHE A 123 0.65 17.24 -7.14
CA PHE A 123 0.93 18.63 -6.79
C PHE A 123 -0.36 19.44 -6.81
N MET A 124 -0.53 20.30 -5.80
CA MET A 124 -1.67 21.20 -5.68
C MET A 124 -1.19 22.65 -5.53
N VAL A 125 -1.99 23.58 -6.02
CA VAL A 125 -1.78 25.01 -5.78
C VAL A 125 -2.68 25.46 -4.62
N ASN A 126 -2.10 26.12 -3.63
CA ASN A 126 -2.85 26.70 -2.53
C ASN A 126 -3.82 27.78 -3.05
N GLY A 127 -5.13 27.56 -2.91
CA GLY A 127 -6.17 28.49 -3.38
C GLY A 127 -6.22 29.84 -2.64
N GLN A 128 -5.48 29.99 -1.53
CA GLN A 128 -5.47 31.20 -0.71
C GLN A 128 -4.41 32.23 -1.15
N ILE A 129 -3.51 31.89 -2.08
CA ILE A 129 -2.48 32.84 -2.57
C ILE A 129 -3.04 33.72 -3.70
N PRO A 130 -2.42 34.88 -4.02
CA PRO A 130 -2.88 35.74 -5.12
C PRO A 130 -3.00 35.00 -6.46
N LYS A 131 -4.02 35.34 -7.27
CA LYS A 131 -4.34 34.66 -8.54
C LYS A 131 -3.16 34.57 -9.52
N GLU A 132 -2.36 35.62 -9.61
CA GLU A 132 -1.16 35.64 -10.45
C GLU A 132 -0.13 34.59 -10.00
N LYS A 133 0.08 34.42 -8.68
CA LYS A 133 0.94 33.37 -8.14
C LYS A 133 0.37 31.99 -8.38
N GLN A 134 -0.95 31.83 -8.30
CA GLN A 134 -1.59 30.55 -8.63
C GLN A 134 -1.32 30.15 -10.09
N GLN A 135 -1.47 31.09 -11.03
CA GLN A 135 -1.20 30.84 -12.45
C GLN A 135 0.25 30.44 -12.70
N MET A 136 1.21 31.12 -12.06
CA MET A 136 2.63 30.76 -12.18
C MET A 136 2.96 29.42 -11.52
N ALA A 137 2.36 29.11 -10.37
CA ALA A 137 2.51 27.82 -9.72
C ALA A 137 1.99 26.67 -10.61
N TRP A 138 0.84 26.85 -11.27
CA TRP A 138 0.33 25.86 -12.23
C TRP A 138 1.24 25.66 -13.44
N LYS A 139 1.80 26.74 -14.00
CA LYS A 139 2.79 26.64 -15.09
C LYS A 139 4.05 25.90 -14.65
N PHE A 140 4.52 26.16 -13.43
CA PHE A 140 5.67 25.47 -12.87
C PHE A 140 5.41 23.98 -12.65
N ILE A 141 4.24 23.62 -12.09
CA ILE A 141 3.84 22.22 -11.95
C ILE A 141 3.75 21.53 -13.31
N ALA A 142 3.16 22.17 -14.31
CA ALA A 142 3.07 21.62 -15.67
C ALA A 142 4.46 21.37 -16.27
N TYR A 143 5.41 22.29 -16.08
CA TYR A 143 6.81 22.09 -16.48
C TYR A 143 7.45 20.90 -15.73
N MET A 144 7.32 20.81 -14.41
CA MET A 144 7.86 19.67 -13.66
C MET A 144 7.30 18.33 -14.18
N LEU A 145 5.99 18.27 -14.42
CA LEU A 145 5.31 17.05 -14.88
C LEU A 145 5.49 16.76 -16.38
N SER A 146 6.12 17.64 -17.15
CA SER A 146 6.46 17.38 -18.55
C SER A 146 7.77 16.59 -18.73
N HIS A 147 8.40 16.12 -17.64
CA HIS A 147 9.68 15.40 -17.67
C HIS A 147 9.57 13.97 -17.08
N PRO A 148 8.61 13.14 -17.52
CA PRO A 148 8.32 11.86 -16.87
C PRO A 148 9.52 10.88 -16.85
N GLU A 149 10.32 10.82 -17.92
CA GLU A 149 11.50 9.95 -17.96
C GLU A 149 12.62 10.39 -17.01
N GLU A 150 12.76 11.70 -16.76
CA GLU A 150 13.74 12.19 -15.79
C GLU A 150 13.37 11.74 -14.37
N TYR A 151 12.08 11.82 -14.01
CA TYR A 151 11.60 11.30 -12.72
C TYR A 151 11.83 9.80 -12.58
N LEU A 152 11.58 9.03 -13.63
CA LEU A 152 11.80 7.58 -13.61
C LEU A 152 13.29 7.25 -13.48
N THR A 153 14.15 7.84 -14.31
CA THR A 153 15.58 7.46 -14.37
C THR A 153 16.40 7.99 -13.20
N LYS A 154 16.06 9.17 -12.66
CA LYS A 154 16.81 9.78 -11.56
C LYS A 154 16.38 9.31 -10.18
N VAL A 155 15.07 9.09 -9.97
CA VAL A 155 14.51 8.81 -8.64
C VAL A 155 13.51 7.66 -8.61
N ASN A 156 13.35 6.89 -9.70
CA ASN A 156 12.41 5.77 -9.83
C ASN A 156 10.98 6.15 -9.42
N ILE A 157 10.55 7.36 -9.79
CA ILE A 157 9.15 7.77 -9.65
C ILE A 157 8.46 7.60 -11.00
N VAL A 158 7.43 6.76 -11.03
CA VAL A 158 6.59 6.57 -12.22
C VAL A 158 5.52 7.63 -12.23
N GLN A 159 5.47 8.44 -13.30
CA GLN A 159 4.32 9.30 -13.56
C GLN A 159 3.25 8.49 -14.31
N PRO A 160 1.95 8.66 -13.99
CA PRO A 160 0.87 7.88 -14.60
C PRO A 160 0.55 8.37 -16.03
N MET A 161 1.50 8.19 -16.96
CA MET A 161 1.41 8.59 -18.36
C MET A 161 1.52 7.35 -19.24
N VAL A 162 0.58 7.18 -20.19
CA VAL A 162 0.61 6.09 -21.18
C VAL A 162 1.95 6.09 -21.93
N GLU A 163 2.39 7.27 -22.39
CA GLU A 163 3.66 7.42 -23.09
C GLU A 163 4.86 6.94 -22.27
N LEU A 164 4.86 7.16 -20.95
CA LEU A 164 5.95 6.69 -20.09
C LEU A 164 5.93 5.18 -19.94
N VAL A 165 4.77 4.56 -19.66
CA VAL A 165 4.69 3.10 -19.46
C VAL A 165 4.92 2.32 -20.77
N GLU A 166 4.67 2.95 -21.92
CA GLU A 166 4.95 2.38 -23.23
C GLU A 166 6.40 2.59 -23.70
N SER A 167 7.16 3.47 -23.06
CA SER A 167 8.53 3.80 -23.46
C SER A 167 9.51 2.64 -23.23
N GLU A 168 10.60 2.64 -24.00
CA GLU A 168 11.70 1.71 -23.81
C GLU A 168 12.33 1.88 -22.41
N THR A 169 12.42 3.12 -21.92
CA THR A 169 12.95 3.44 -20.59
C THR A 169 12.19 2.71 -19.48
N PHE A 170 10.85 2.67 -19.54
CA PHE A 170 10.07 1.93 -18.55
C PHE A 170 10.14 0.42 -18.76
N LYS A 171 9.94 -0.06 -20.00
CA LYS A 171 9.93 -1.50 -20.32
C LYS A 171 11.27 -2.20 -20.08
N SER A 172 12.38 -1.46 -20.16
CA SER A 172 13.72 -1.99 -19.86
C SER A 172 14.05 -2.05 -18.36
N MET A 173 13.24 -1.43 -17.50
CA MET A 173 13.45 -1.48 -16.06
C MET A 173 13.24 -2.91 -15.54
N PRO A 174 14.10 -3.42 -14.63
CA PRO A 174 13.94 -4.74 -14.04
C PRO A 174 12.56 -4.93 -13.44
N TYR A 175 11.90 -6.02 -13.84
CA TYR A 175 10.58 -6.44 -13.35
C TYR A 175 9.44 -5.45 -13.61
N SER A 176 9.59 -4.56 -14.61
CA SER A 176 8.55 -3.60 -15.01
C SER A 176 7.21 -4.26 -15.37
N ASP A 177 7.27 -5.44 -15.99
CA ASP A 177 6.15 -6.32 -16.30
C ASP A 177 5.37 -6.72 -15.05
N VAL A 178 6.06 -7.20 -14.01
CA VAL A 178 5.43 -7.59 -12.73
C VAL A 178 4.67 -6.42 -12.11
N PHE A 179 5.24 -5.20 -12.14
CA PHE A 179 4.54 -4.02 -11.62
C PHE A 179 3.29 -3.68 -12.43
N MET A 180 3.35 -3.78 -13.75
CA MET A 180 2.21 -3.44 -14.61
C MET A 180 1.10 -4.48 -14.51
N ASP A 181 1.46 -5.76 -14.39
CA ASP A 181 0.50 -6.86 -14.20
C ASP A 181 -0.27 -6.71 -12.89
N ASP A 182 0.43 -6.39 -11.78
CA ASP A 182 -0.24 -6.12 -10.50
C ASP A 182 -1.02 -4.79 -10.53
N MET A 183 -0.49 -3.74 -11.16
CA MET A 183 -1.19 -2.46 -11.28
C MET A 183 -2.50 -2.58 -12.07
N ALA A 184 -2.55 -3.44 -13.09
CA ALA A 184 -3.76 -3.71 -13.88
C ALA A 184 -4.88 -4.40 -13.09
N LYS A 185 -4.53 -5.12 -12.02
CA LYS A 185 -5.48 -5.84 -11.15
C LYS A 185 -5.84 -5.06 -9.88
N GLY A 186 -4.92 -4.24 -9.38
CA GLY A 186 -5.12 -3.41 -8.20
C GLY A 186 -6.07 -2.25 -8.45
N HIS A 187 -6.49 -1.58 -7.38
CA HIS A 187 -7.26 -0.35 -7.47
C HIS A 187 -6.70 0.73 -6.57
N VAL A 188 -7.20 1.96 -6.76
CA VAL A 188 -6.85 3.08 -5.89
C VAL A 188 -7.27 2.73 -4.46
N VAL A 189 -6.41 3.06 -3.48
CA VAL A 189 -6.76 2.98 -2.05
C VAL A 189 -8.07 3.71 -1.77
N TYR A 190 -8.81 3.27 -0.75
CA TYR A 190 -9.97 4.01 -0.30
C TYR A 190 -9.61 5.48 -0.07
N TYR A 191 -10.30 6.38 -0.77
CA TYR A 191 -10.06 7.80 -0.75
C TYR A 191 -11.39 8.53 -0.50
N GLY A 192 -11.44 9.24 0.63
CA GLY A 192 -12.56 10.06 1.09
C GLY A 192 -12.04 11.04 2.13
N ALA A 193 -12.85 12.03 2.52
CA ALA A 193 -12.46 13.06 3.47
C ALA A 193 -11.89 12.45 4.77
N ASP A 194 -12.51 11.38 5.25
CA ASP A 194 -12.13 10.66 6.46
C ASP A 194 -11.22 9.44 6.25
N SER A 195 -10.62 9.27 5.06
CA SER A 195 -9.74 8.14 4.76
C SER A 195 -8.59 7.98 5.77
N ALA A 196 -8.02 9.08 6.26
CA ALA A 196 -6.99 9.07 7.29
C ALA A 196 -7.52 8.55 8.65
N LYS A 197 -8.74 8.96 9.03
CA LYS A 197 -9.42 8.51 10.26
C LYS A 197 -9.74 7.02 10.17
N ILE A 198 -10.30 6.56 9.05
CA ILE A 198 -10.57 5.15 8.78
C ILE A 198 -9.29 4.31 8.81
N GLN A 199 -8.20 4.78 8.19
CA GLN A 199 -6.92 4.07 8.24
C GLN A 199 -6.43 3.89 9.69
N SER A 200 -6.64 4.89 10.56
CA SER A 200 -6.27 4.79 11.98
C SER A 200 -7.07 3.72 12.72
N TYR A 201 -8.34 3.50 12.36
CA TYR A 201 -9.16 2.44 12.96
C TYR A 201 -8.77 1.05 12.47
N ILE A 202 -8.40 0.90 11.19
CA ILE A 202 -7.86 -0.36 10.67
C ILE A 202 -6.54 -0.68 11.37
N ARG A 203 -5.66 0.33 11.52
CA ARG A 203 -4.44 0.21 12.30
C ARG A 203 -4.71 -0.31 13.70
N GLU A 204 -5.64 0.32 14.43
CA GLU A 204 -6.01 -0.08 15.78
C GLU A 204 -6.52 -1.53 15.84
N ALA A 205 -7.39 -1.92 14.92
CA ALA A 205 -7.91 -3.29 14.85
C ALA A 205 -6.77 -4.31 14.64
N VAL A 206 -5.87 -4.07 13.69
CA VAL A 206 -4.73 -4.95 13.42
C VAL A 206 -3.76 -4.99 14.59
N GLU A 207 -3.36 -3.84 15.13
CA GLU A 207 -2.42 -3.76 16.24
C GLU A 207 -2.99 -4.37 17.52
N SER A 208 -4.30 -4.24 17.77
CA SER A 208 -4.93 -4.82 18.96
C SER A 208 -4.95 -6.36 18.96
N VAL A 209 -5.20 -6.99 17.82
CA VAL A 209 -5.16 -8.47 17.72
C VAL A 209 -3.73 -8.99 17.72
N MET A 210 -2.77 -8.22 17.19
CA MET A 210 -1.35 -8.61 17.14
C MET A 210 -0.62 -8.44 18.47
N LEU A 211 -0.93 -7.39 19.24
CA LEU A 211 -0.09 -6.92 20.35
C LEU A 211 -0.80 -6.82 21.70
N ALA A 212 -2.14 -6.74 21.70
CA ALA A 212 -2.91 -6.47 22.91
C ALA A 212 -3.79 -7.65 23.34
N GLY A 213 -3.68 -8.80 22.67
CA GLY A 213 -4.45 -10.01 22.97
C GLY A 213 -5.96 -9.87 22.78
N ILE A 214 -6.41 -8.85 22.03
CA ILE A 214 -7.84 -8.68 21.73
C ILE A 214 -8.28 -9.76 20.72
N SER A 215 -9.48 -10.31 20.93
CA SER A 215 -10.04 -11.30 20.00
C SER A 215 -10.32 -10.68 18.62
N PRO A 216 -10.17 -11.43 17.52
CA PRO A 216 -10.57 -10.97 16.19
C PRO A 216 -12.02 -10.47 16.14
N GLU A 217 -12.93 -11.12 16.87
CA GLU A 217 -14.35 -10.76 16.95
C GLU A 217 -14.57 -9.40 17.61
N ASP A 218 -13.91 -9.13 18.74
CA ASP A 218 -14.04 -7.85 19.44
C ASP A 218 -13.37 -6.70 18.67
N ALA A 219 -12.22 -6.98 18.05
CA ALA A 219 -11.54 -6.03 17.17
C ALA A 219 -12.41 -5.67 15.96
N LEU A 220 -13.04 -6.66 15.31
CA LEU A 220 -13.93 -6.45 14.18
C LEU A 220 -15.17 -5.64 14.56
N LYS A 221 -15.80 -5.98 15.69
CA LYS A 221 -16.96 -5.24 16.22
C LYS A 221 -16.62 -3.78 16.48
N THR A 222 -15.45 -3.52 17.06
CA THR A 222 -14.96 -2.16 17.32
C THR A 222 -14.66 -1.41 16.03
N LEU A 223 -13.96 -2.04 15.09
CA LEU A 223 -13.66 -1.49 13.77
C LEU A 223 -14.94 -1.09 13.03
N ARG A 224 -15.91 -2.01 12.93
CA ARG A 224 -17.20 -1.74 12.25
C ARG A 224 -17.91 -0.56 12.85
N ARG A 225 -18.04 -0.51 14.18
CA ARG A 225 -18.71 0.60 14.85
C ARG A 225 -18.04 1.94 14.51
N LYS A 226 -16.71 2.02 14.66
CA LYS A 226 -15.94 3.25 14.42
C LYS A 226 -16.00 3.71 12.96
N VAL A 227 -15.87 2.79 12.00
CA VAL A 227 -15.95 3.15 10.57
C VAL A 227 -17.39 3.53 10.20
N GLN A 228 -18.41 2.82 10.71
CA GLN A 228 -19.81 3.15 10.43
C GLN A 228 -20.23 4.51 11.02
N GLU A 229 -19.67 4.90 12.17
CA GLU A 229 -19.86 6.24 12.74
C GLU A 229 -19.33 7.31 11.79
N VAL A 230 -18.14 7.12 11.21
CA VAL A 230 -17.57 8.03 10.21
C VAL A 230 -18.49 8.18 8.99
N LEU A 231 -19.03 7.09 8.46
CA LEU A 231 -19.93 7.14 7.29
C LEU A 231 -21.28 7.80 7.56
N LYS A 232 -21.64 8.04 8.83
CA LYS A 232 -22.88 8.73 9.20
C LYS A 232 -22.67 10.21 9.51
N GLU A 233 -21.42 10.64 9.66
CA GLU A 233 -21.06 12.06 9.86
C GLU A 233 -21.06 12.85 8.53
N GLU A 234 -21.12 12.14 7.38
CA GLU A 234 -21.31 12.68 6.02
C GLU A 234 -22.79 12.69 5.58
#